data_AF-A0A2E3TQS9-F1
#
_entry.id   AF-A0A2E3TQS9-F1
#
_cell.length_a   1.000
_cell.length_b   1.000
_cell.length_c   1.000
_cell.angle_alpha   90.00
_cell.angle_beta   90.00
_cell.angle_gamma   90.00
#
_symmetry.space_group_name_H-M   'P 1'
#
loop_
_entity.id
_entity.type
_entity.pdbx_description
1 polymer ?
#
loop_
_entity_poly.entity_id
_entity_poly.type
_entity_poly.pdbx_seq_one_letter_code
_entity_poly.pdbx_strand_id
1 'polypeptide(L)'
;MQSRNEYLEALGIPDFLYSKIELVPETSAPLSFMVIELSSKDSFCETGKTRDLLVKMLASIELNLNNIHLASVELSSLDSFIKENPAQVVLVMDSTFKSDKPSLFSTYHPRDVIKDSSLKRDTWEILKRVKQCLK
;
A
#
# COMPACT_ATOMS: atom_id res chain seq x y z
N MET A 1 9.15 -35.08 -36.25
CA MET A 1 8.15 -34.94 -35.17
C MET A 1 7.64 -33.52 -35.26
N GLN A 2 6.37 -33.33 -35.58
CA GLN A 2 5.78 -31.99 -35.72
C GLN A 2 5.63 -31.37 -34.34
N SER A 3 6.02 -30.10 -34.17
CA SER A 3 5.95 -29.46 -32.86
C SER A 3 4.48 -29.20 -32.47
N ARG A 4 4.16 -29.21 -31.18
CA ARG A 4 2.77 -28.97 -30.70
C ARG A 4 2.20 -27.67 -31.27
N ASN A 5 3.03 -26.64 -31.39
CA ASN A 5 2.62 -25.33 -31.86
C ASN A 5 2.32 -25.36 -33.37
N GLU A 6 3.13 -26.01 -34.20
CA GLU A 6 2.85 -26.20 -35.63
C GLU A 6 1.52 -26.93 -35.87
N TYR A 7 1.19 -27.89 -35.02
CA TYR A 7 -0.09 -28.60 -35.11
C TYR A 7 -1.28 -27.68 -34.79
N LEU A 8 -1.14 -26.80 -33.78
CA LEU A 8 -2.19 -25.85 -33.40
C LEU A 8 -2.39 -24.77 -34.47
N GLU A 9 -1.31 -24.31 -35.11
CA GLU A 9 -1.37 -23.41 -36.27
C GLU A 9 -2.09 -24.04 -37.46
N ALA A 10 -1.79 -25.30 -37.78
CA ALA A 10 -2.45 -26.02 -38.87
C ALA A 10 -3.97 -26.21 -38.63
N LEU A 11 -4.41 -26.20 -37.36
CA LEU A 11 -5.82 -26.21 -36.98
C LEU A 11 -6.48 -24.82 -36.99
N GLY A 12 -5.74 -23.77 -37.36
CA GLY A 12 -6.23 -22.40 -37.40
C GLY A 12 -6.40 -21.79 -36.00
N ILE A 13 -5.75 -22.35 -34.98
CA ILE A 13 -5.76 -21.77 -33.64
C ILE A 13 -4.78 -20.59 -33.64
N PRO A 14 -5.21 -19.38 -33.23
CA PRO A 14 -4.31 -18.25 -33.09
C PRO A 14 -3.19 -18.49 -32.07
N ASP A 15 -1.99 -18.04 -32.40
CA ASP A 15 -0.77 -18.22 -31.61
C ASP A 15 -0.88 -17.75 -30.16
N PHE A 16 -1.52 -16.62 -29.92
CA PHE A 16 -1.68 -16.05 -28.58
C PHE A 16 -2.44 -16.96 -27.60
N LEU A 17 -3.22 -17.94 -28.07
CA LEU A 17 -3.96 -18.87 -27.20
C LEU A 17 -3.07 -19.98 -26.62
N TYR A 18 -1.91 -20.25 -27.21
CA TYR A 18 -1.04 -21.35 -26.80
C TYR A 18 0.44 -20.99 -26.69
N SER A 19 0.84 -19.83 -27.20
CA SER A 19 2.11 -19.20 -26.89
C SER A 19 2.16 -18.98 -25.38
N LYS A 20 3.20 -19.51 -24.74
CA LYS A 20 3.44 -19.21 -23.33
C LYS A 20 3.60 -17.70 -23.23
N ILE A 21 2.73 -17.06 -22.47
CA ILE A 21 2.94 -15.69 -22.02
C ILE A 21 4.25 -15.74 -21.26
N GLU A 22 5.31 -15.18 -21.83
CA GLU A 22 6.50 -14.86 -21.06
C GLU A 22 6.04 -13.81 -20.06
N LEU A 23 5.74 -14.28 -18.84
CA LEU A 23 5.66 -13.44 -17.67
C LEU A 23 7.02 -12.78 -17.56
N VAL A 24 7.14 -11.58 -18.14
CA VAL A 24 8.23 -10.67 -17.83
C VAL A 24 8.25 -10.63 -16.31
N PRO A 25 9.37 -11.01 -15.65
CA PRO A 25 9.44 -10.85 -14.21
C PRO A 25 9.19 -9.37 -13.97
N GLU A 26 8.07 -9.05 -13.33
CA GLU A 26 7.86 -7.72 -12.80
C GLU A 26 9.04 -7.49 -11.87
N THR A 27 10.06 -6.80 -12.35
CA THR A 27 11.08 -6.18 -11.51
C THR A 27 10.27 -5.48 -10.43
N SER A 28 10.30 -6.00 -9.21
CA SER A 28 9.45 -5.53 -8.12
C SER A 28 9.77 -4.06 -7.92
N ALA A 29 8.98 -3.20 -8.55
CA ALA A 29 9.14 -1.78 -8.39
C ALA A 29 9.01 -1.52 -6.88
N PRO A 30 9.88 -0.67 -6.30
CA PRO A 30 9.76 -0.33 -4.89
C PRO A 30 8.32 0.10 -4.62
N LEU A 31 7.74 -0.39 -3.51
CA LEU A 31 6.40 -0.01 -3.10
C LEU A 31 6.32 1.52 -3.10
N SER A 32 5.41 2.10 -3.88
CA SER A 32 5.29 3.56 -3.93
C SER A 32 4.83 4.10 -2.57
N PHE A 33 4.05 3.32 -1.82
CA PHE A 33 3.49 3.77 -0.56
C PHE A 33 3.19 2.61 0.41
N MET A 34 3.57 2.79 1.68
CA MET A 34 3.28 1.84 2.75
C MET A 34 2.60 2.54 3.93
N VAL A 35 1.57 1.93 4.50
CA VAL A 35 0.84 2.42 5.66
C VAL A 35 0.94 1.41 6.80
N ILE A 36 1.41 1.85 7.96
CA ILE A 36 1.69 0.99 9.11
C ILE A 36 0.85 1.43 10.31
N GLU A 37 0.18 0.51 10.98
CA GLU A 37 -0.34 0.71 12.34
C GLU A 37 0.55 0.02 13.38
N LEU A 38 0.59 0.57 14.59
CA LEU A 38 1.36 0.02 15.70
C LEU A 38 0.50 -0.73 16.74
N SER A 39 -0.80 -0.85 16.51
CA SER A 39 -1.74 -1.48 17.44
C SER A 39 -2.84 -2.21 16.70
N SER A 40 -3.10 -3.45 17.13
CA SER A 40 -4.07 -4.37 16.56
C SER A 40 -5.53 -4.09 16.95
N LYS A 41 -5.80 -3.21 17.92
CA LYS A 41 -7.19 -2.93 18.34
C LYS A 41 -7.90 -2.06 17.31
N ASP A 42 -9.06 -2.52 16.82
CA ASP A 42 -9.82 -1.85 15.76
C ASP A 42 -8.94 -1.59 14.51
N SER A 43 -8.11 -2.58 14.16
CA SER A 43 -7.13 -2.53 13.07
C SER A 43 -7.76 -2.14 11.72
N PHE A 44 -7.04 -1.37 10.91
CA PHE A 44 -7.41 -1.13 9.50
C PHE A 44 -6.91 -2.24 8.55
N CYS A 45 -6.08 -3.17 9.02
CA CYS A 45 -5.70 -4.34 8.21
C CYS A 45 -6.90 -5.29 8.06
N GLU A 46 -7.82 -5.27 9.01
CA GLU A 46 -9.07 -6.01 8.98
C GLU A 46 -10.18 -5.22 8.28
N THR A 47 -11.18 -5.91 7.74
CA THR A 47 -12.36 -5.26 7.16
C THR A 47 -13.22 -4.62 8.25
N GLY A 48 -13.59 -3.36 8.09
CA GLY A 48 -14.45 -2.65 9.03
C GLY A 48 -14.39 -1.14 8.87
N LYS A 49 -15.07 -0.43 9.78
CA LYS A 49 -15.21 1.04 9.73
C LYS A 49 -13.86 1.77 9.75
N THR A 50 -12.87 1.25 10.47
CA THR A 50 -11.50 1.79 10.49
C THR A 50 -10.87 1.74 9.10
N ARG A 51 -10.93 0.57 8.45
CA ARG A 51 -10.41 0.40 7.08
C ARG A 51 -11.20 1.23 6.06
N ASP A 52 -12.51 1.33 6.19
CA ASP A 52 -13.33 2.17 5.30
C ASP A 52 -12.93 3.65 5.38
N LEU A 53 -12.62 4.14 6.59
CA LEU A 53 -12.12 5.50 6.75
C LEU A 53 -10.71 5.65 6.17
N LEU A 54 -9.82 4.69 6.39
CA LEU A 54 -8.50 4.69 5.77
C LEU A 54 -8.60 4.79 4.25
N VAL A 55 -9.46 3.98 3.62
CA VAL A 55 -9.69 4.01 2.18
C VAL A 55 -10.13 5.40 1.72
N LYS A 56 -11.04 6.05 2.46
CA LYS A 56 -11.50 7.42 2.15
C LYS A 56 -10.37 8.45 2.31
N MET A 57 -9.55 8.31 3.34
CA MET A 57 -8.38 9.17 3.56
C MET A 57 -7.38 9.05 2.39
N LEU A 58 -7.07 7.83 1.97
CA LEU A 58 -6.15 7.58 0.87
C LEU A 58 -6.73 8.04 -0.47
N ALA A 59 -8.02 7.79 -0.72
CA ALA A 59 -8.71 8.27 -1.92
C ALA A 59 -8.72 9.81 -2.02
N SER A 60 -8.77 10.52 -0.88
CA SER A 60 -8.70 12.00 -0.87
C SER A 60 -7.36 12.57 -1.34
N ILE A 61 -6.32 11.73 -1.40
CA ILE A 61 -5.02 12.06 -1.99
C ILE A 61 -4.74 11.27 -3.28
N GLU A 62 -5.79 10.78 -3.94
CA GLU A 62 -5.72 10.03 -5.22
C GLU A 62 -4.98 8.68 -5.12
N LEU A 63 -4.89 8.11 -3.93
CA LEU A 63 -4.30 6.79 -3.71
C LEU A 63 -5.36 5.69 -3.62
N ASN A 64 -5.08 4.55 -4.26
CA ASN A 64 -5.93 3.35 -4.22
C ASN A 64 -5.24 2.22 -3.44
N LEU A 65 -6.00 1.34 -2.80
CA LEU A 65 -5.40 0.24 -2.02
C LEU A 65 -4.62 -0.78 -2.87
N ASN A 66 -4.85 -0.84 -4.18
CA ASN A 66 -4.20 -1.83 -5.06
C ASN A 66 -2.68 -1.66 -5.10
N ASN A 67 -2.18 -0.45 -4.86
CA ASN A 67 -0.75 -0.11 -4.95
C ASN A 67 -0.16 0.25 -3.58
N ILE A 68 -0.82 -0.12 -2.48
CA ILE A 68 -0.45 0.28 -1.13
C ILE A 68 -0.26 -0.95 -0.25
N HIS A 69 0.87 -1.01 0.42
CA HIS A 69 1.11 -2.04 1.42
C HIS A 69 0.57 -1.60 2.78
N LEU A 70 -0.37 -2.37 3.34
CA LEU A 70 -0.91 -2.15 4.68
C LEU A 70 -0.26 -3.16 5.64
N ALA A 71 0.23 -2.68 6.78
CA ALA A 71 0.86 -3.55 7.77
C ALA A 71 0.49 -3.17 9.20
N SER A 72 0.39 -4.18 10.06
CA SER A 72 0.30 -4.03 11.51
C SER A 72 1.58 -4.57 12.11
N VAL A 73 2.32 -3.74 12.83
CA VAL A 73 3.68 -4.03 13.27
C VAL A 73 3.87 -3.58 14.71
N GLU A 74 4.63 -4.32 15.51
CA GLU A 74 5.00 -3.85 16.85
C GLU A 74 6.04 -2.72 16.76
N LEU A 75 5.97 -1.73 17.65
CA LEU A 75 6.92 -0.61 17.67
C LEU A 75 8.39 -1.08 17.73
N SER A 76 8.67 -2.17 18.45
CA SER A 76 10.00 -2.79 18.57
C SER A 76 10.57 -3.32 17.25
N SER A 77 9.72 -3.70 16.30
CA SER A 77 10.09 -4.29 15.00
C SER A 77 9.88 -3.34 13.81
N LEU A 78 9.42 -2.12 14.06
CA LEU A 78 9.10 -1.15 13.01
C LEU A 78 10.32 -0.84 12.12
N ASP A 79 11.49 -0.57 12.71
CA ASP A 79 12.69 -0.21 11.95
C ASP A 79 13.21 -1.38 11.09
N SER A 80 13.16 -2.61 11.59
CA SER A 80 13.51 -3.80 10.80
C SER A 80 12.51 -4.01 9.67
N PHE A 81 11.22 -3.87 9.97
CA PHE A 81 10.16 -4.04 8.98
C PHE A 81 10.28 -3.04 7.82
N ILE A 82 10.56 -1.77 8.11
CA ILE A 82 10.76 -0.73 7.08
C ILE A 82 12.01 -1.02 6.23
N LYS A 83 13.07 -1.57 6.83
CA LYS A 83 14.29 -1.95 6.09
C LYS A 83 14.05 -3.12 5.15
N GLU A 84 13.26 -4.10 5.57
CA GLU A 84 12.91 -5.28 4.78
C GLU A 84 11.88 -4.98 3.68
N ASN A 85 11.05 -3.95 3.88
CA ASN A 85 9.99 -3.53 2.97
C ASN A 85 10.23 -2.08 2.52
N PRO A 86 11.24 -1.82 1.67
CA PRO A 86 11.55 -0.46 1.24
C PRO A 86 10.38 0.12 0.43
N ALA A 87 9.93 1.30 0.86
CA ALA A 87 8.89 2.07 0.19
C ALA A 87 9.33 3.53 -0.02
N GLN A 88 8.85 4.17 -1.08
CA GLN A 88 9.17 5.58 -1.37
C GLN A 88 8.66 6.50 -0.25
N VAL A 89 7.45 6.25 0.24
CA VAL A 89 6.86 6.95 1.37
C VAL A 89 6.23 5.95 2.33
N VAL A 90 6.46 6.16 3.63
CA VAL A 90 5.88 5.36 4.71
C VAL A 90 5.04 6.26 5.60
N LEU A 91 3.80 5.85 5.88
CA LEU A 91 2.87 6.55 6.76
C LEU A 91 2.55 5.68 7.97
N VAL A 92 3.02 6.09 9.14
CA VAL A 92 2.74 5.44 10.42
C VAL A 92 1.48 6.07 11.04
N MET A 93 0.44 5.27 11.21
CA MET A 93 -0.85 5.65 11.79
C MET A 93 -0.81 5.57 13.32
N ASP A 94 0.17 6.26 13.91
CA ASP A 94 0.31 6.45 15.34
C ASP A 94 0.83 7.87 15.59
N SER A 95 0.03 8.71 16.27
CA SER A 95 0.38 10.12 16.51
C SER A 95 1.51 10.31 17.52
N THR A 96 1.84 9.28 18.31
CA THR A 96 2.97 9.33 19.26
C THR A 96 4.30 9.06 18.57
N PHE A 97 4.26 8.43 17.39
CA PHE A 97 5.43 8.16 16.59
C PHE A 97 6.03 9.45 16.03
N LYS A 98 7.34 9.63 16.23
CA LYS A 98 8.12 10.74 15.69
C LYS A 98 9.26 10.19 14.87
N SER A 99 9.48 10.79 13.70
CA SER A 99 10.63 10.49 12.88
C SER A 99 11.22 11.76 12.29
N ASP A 100 12.55 11.77 12.18
CA ASP A 100 13.31 12.80 11.49
C ASP A 100 13.52 12.45 10.00
N LYS A 101 13.07 11.27 9.54
CA LYS A 101 13.24 10.82 8.15
C LYS A 101 12.22 11.53 7.24
N PRO A 102 12.64 12.15 6.12
CA PRO A 102 11.76 12.99 5.29
C PRO A 102 10.66 12.21 4.56
N SER A 103 10.83 10.91 4.36
CA SER A 103 9.86 10.01 3.72
C SER A 103 8.99 9.24 4.73
N LEU A 104 9.15 9.49 6.03
CA LEU A 104 8.40 8.82 7.09
C LEU A 104 7.47 9.81 7.79
N PHE A 105 6.18 9.64 7.57
CA PHE A 105 5.14 10.50 8.12
C PHE A 105 4.44 9.79 9.28
N SER A 106 3.96 10.56 10.25
CA SER A 106 3.06 10.05 11.28
C SER A 106 1.76 10.83 11.34
N THR A 107 0.67 10.13 11.62
CA THR A 107 -0.65 10.74 11.77
C THR A 107 -1.55 9.92 12.70
N TYR A 108 -2.75 10.43 12.98
CA TYR A 108 -3.71 9.76 13.83
C TYR A 108 -4.24 8.48 13.18
N HIS A 109 -4.42 7.45 14.00
CA HIS A 109 -5.04 6.23 13.55
C HIS A 109 -6.50 6.50 13.14
N PRO A 110 -7.04 5.88 12.07
CA PRO A 110 -8.43 6.12 11.65
C PRO A 110 -9.44 5.84 12.77
N ARG A 111 -9.16 4.86 13.64
CA ARG A 111 -10.01 4.57 14.83
C ARG A 111 -10.17 5.78 15.75
N ASP A 112 -9.13 6.59 15.89
CA ASP A 112 -9.13 7.74 16.78
C ASP A 112 -9.83 8.92 16.10
N VAL A 113 -9.64 9.07 14.78
CA VAL A 113 -10.37 10.06 13.96
C VAL A 113 -11.88 9.79 13.90
N ILE A 114 -12.30 8.52 14.00
CA ILE A 114 -13.73 8.16 14.12
C ILE A 114 -14.28 8.63 15.46
N LYS A 115 -13.52 8.46 16.55
CA LYS A 115 -13.94 8.85 17.91
C LYS A 115 -13.92 10.34 18.12
N ASP A 116 -12.94 11.04 17.55
CA ASP A 116 -12.76 12.47 17.67
C ASP A 116 -12.60 13.13 16.30
N SER A 117 -13.66 13.82 15.87
CA SER A 117 -13.70 14.50 14.58
C SER A 117 -12.75 15.71 14.49
N SER A 118 -12.27 16.25 15.61
CA SER A 118 -11.32 17.37 15.61
C SER A 118 -9.99 16.99 14.97
N LEU A 119 -9.61 15.71 15.07
CA LEU A 119 -8.37 15.15 14.52
C LEU A 119 -8.34 15.10 12.98
N LYS A 120 -9.49 15.28 12.32
CA LYS A 120 -9.59 15.24 10.86
C LYS A 120 -8.72 16.28 10.19
N ARG A 121 -8.64 17.49 10.76
CA ARG A 121 -7.88 18.58 10.15
C ARG A 121 -6.39 18.27 10.14
N ASP A 122 -5.87 17.85 11.28
CA ASP A 122 -4.45 17.53 11.43
C ASP A 122 -4.07 16.31 10.58
N THR A 123 -4.93 15.29 10.54
CA THR A 123 -4.76 14.14 9.66
C THR A 123 -4.69 14.57 8.19
N TRP A 124 -5.59 15.46 7.76
CA TRP A 124 -5.60 15.98 6.40
C TRP A 124 -4.35 16.77 6.02
N GLU A 125 -3.81 17.59 6.94
CA GLU A 125 -2.57 18.32 6.68
C GLU A 125 -1.38 17.37 6.42
N ILE A 126 -1.31 16.25 7.13
CA ILE A 126 -0.28 15.23 6.89
C ILE A 126 -0.48 14.52 5.55
N LEU A 127 -1.72 14.11 5.23
CA LEU A 127 -2.03 13.48 3.95
C LEU A 127 -1.66 14.37 2.75
N LYS A 128 -1.85 15.69 2.86
CA LYS A 128 -1.40 16.63 1.82
C LYS A 128 0.12 16.63 1.63
N ARG A 129 0.89 16.54 2.72
CA ARG A 129 2.37 16.44 2.65
C ARG A 129 2.79 15.12 2.02
N VAL A 130 2.17 14.02 2.41
CA VAL A 130 2.35 12.70 1.78
C VAL A 130 2.11 12.77 0.27
N LYS A 131 1.00 13.39 -0.16
CA LYS A 131 0.69 13.58 -1.58
C LYS A 131 1.79 14.35 -2.34
N GLN A 132 2.45 15.31 -1.70
CA GLN A 132 3.54 16.08 -2.32
C GLN A 132 4.79 15.23 -2.55
N CYS A 133 5.06 14.23 -1.70
CA CYS A 133 6.22 13.34 -1.82
C CYS A 133 6.03 12.20 -2.83
N LEU A 134 4.80 11.98 -3.29
CA LEU A 134 4.44 10.95 -4.26
C LEU A 134 4.38 11.48 -5.70
N LYS A 135 4.74 12.76 -5.92
CA LYS A 135 4.80 13.41 -7.23
C LYS A 135 6.17 13.26 -7.88
#